data_AF-A0A954RIL7-F1
#
_entry.id   AF-A0A954RIL7-F1
#
_cell.length_a   1.000
_cell.length_b   1.000
_cell.length_c   1.000
_cell.angle_alpha   90.00
_cell.angle_beta   90.00
_cell.angle_gamma   90.00
#
_symmetry.space_group_name_H-M   'P 1'
#
loop_
_entity.id
_entity.type
_entity.pdbx_description
1 polymer ?
#
loop_
_entity_poly.entity_id
_entity_poly.type
_entity_poly.pdbx_seq_one_letter_code
_entity_poly.pdbx_strand_id
1 'polypeptide(L)'
;MELESSQVPELRVRAINECPVRNKGAYVLYWMVANRRAASNFSLQRAGEWARSLGRPLVVLEALRADYPWASVRFHQFVVEGMADNLQAFADSRVTYYPYVEPEKDAANGLIAELARQACVIVSDDFPCFFLPRMLTAVAKRLDVRMELVDSNGILPLRVADQVFTLAHSFRRYLQKTLRPHLLEFPQDDDWADLPQLDKLPVAVTRRWPATSPKTLRDAAAFLTGLPIDQSVTAAVMRGGAAAAQDCLATFVKSRLSRYAEERNQPDNDASSGLSPYLHFGHVSAHQVFDAVMSADGWRPSAIAEKATGSREGWWGASPTVEAFLDELITWRELGYNMCWQRADYNRYSSLPEWAQETLHDHRKDPRKPSYTLEQFEMADTHDPIWNAIQNQLRWEGRVHNYLRMLWGKKILHWSKSPQVALEIMIELNNKYAVDGRNPNSYSGIFWTLGRYDRAWGPEREIFGKIRYMTSENTVKKVSMRNYLKRFSA
;
A
#
# COMPACT_ATOMS: atom_id res chain seq x y z
N MET A 1 25.02 13.33 17.56
CA MET A 1 25.42 11.91 17.50
C MET A 1 24.74 11.33 16.29
N GLU A 2 25.54 10.90 15.34
CA GLU A 2 25.08 10.16 14.17
C GLU A 2 25.36 8.67 14.43
N LEU A 3 24.58 7.79 13.80
CA LEU A 3 24.81 6.36 13.92
C LEU A 3 26.11 6.02 13.17
N GLU A 4 27.13 5.55 13.90
CA GLU A 4 28.49 5.37 13.36
C GLU A 4 28.57 4.33 12.22
N SER A 5 27.68 3.33 12.22
CA SER A 5 27.52 2.38 11.13
C SER A 5 26.05 1.97 10.98
N SER A 6 25.54 2.00 9.75
CA SER A 6 24.19 1.54 9.40
C SER A 6 24.28 0.62 8.19
N GLN A 7 23.57 -0.50 8.23
CA GLN A 7 23.39 -1.37 7.07
C GLN A 7 22.13 -0.99 6.29
N VAL A 8 21.25 -0.15 6.86
CA VAL A 8 20.14 0.45 6.13
C VAL A 8 20.67 1.50 5.15
N PRO A 9 20.39 1.39 3.85
CA PRO A 9 20.87 2.36 2.86
C PRO A 9 20.46 3.80 3.19
N GLU A 10 21.40 4.74 3.10
CA GLU A 10 21.18 6.14 3.48
C GLU A 10 20.02 6.79 2.69
N LEU A 11 19.82 6.40 1.42
CA LEU A 11 18.71 6.89 0.61
C LEU A 11 17.33 6.51 1.16
N ARG A 12 17.25 5.49 2.03
CA ARG A 12 16.00 5.07 2.68
C ARG A 12 15.74 5.82 3.97
N VAL A 13 16.74 6.48 4.57
CA VAL A 13 16.61 7.15 5.87
C VAL A 13 16.51 8.66 5.68
N ARG A 14 15.59 9.31 6.38
CA ARG A 14 15.59 10.78 6.51
C ARG A 14 15.13 11.23 7.88
N ALA A 15 15.81 12.22 8.44
CA ALA A 15 15.32 12.92 9.61
C ALA A 15 14.19 13.89 9.24
N ILE A 16 13.17 14.00 10.09
CA ILE A 16 12.04 14.92 9.88
C ILE A 16 11.93 16.03 10.92
N ASN A 17 12.94 16.12 11.78
CA ASN A 17 13.20 17.24 12.67
C ASN A 17 14.71 17.40 12.90
N GLU A 18 15.11 18.53 13.45
CA GLU A 18 16.52 18.85 13.75
C GLU A 18 16.90 18.50 15.20
N CYS A 19 15.99 17.89 15.96
CA CYS A 19 16.22 17.53 17.35
C CYS A 19 17.38 16.52 17.50
N PRO A 20 18.11 16.54 18.63
CA PRO A 20 19.19 15.60 18.87
C PRO A 20 18.67 14.20 19.24
N VAL A 21 19.50 13.19 19.01
CA VAL A 21 19.38 11.88 19.67
C VAL A 21 19.74 12.06 21.16
N ARG A 22 18.98 11.43 22.07
CA ARG A 22 19.22 11.50 23.51
C ARG A 22 19.93 10.25 24.03
N ASN A 23 21.12 10.44 24.60
CA ASN A 23 21.91 9.32 25.14
C ASN A 23 21.35 8.75 26.46
N LYS A 24 20.54 9.54 27.16
CA LYS A 24 19.94 9.19 28.46
C LYS A 24 18.46 8.79 28.38
N GLY A 25 17.92 8.59 27.18
CA GLY A 25 16.58 8.01 27.04
C GLY A 25 16.55 6.56 27.56
N ALA A 26 15.35 6.06 27.88
CA ALA A 26 15.15 4.72 28.39
C ALA A 26 15.14 3.66 27.29
N TYR A 27 14.70 4.00 26.07
CA TYR A 27 14.54 3.06 24.95
C TYR A 27 14.64 3.76 23.60
N VAL A 28 14.81 2.98 22.53
CA VAL A 28 14.51 3.39 21.15
C VAL A 28 13.07 3.05 20.83
N LEU A 29 12.34 3.96 20.17
CA LEU A 29 10.94 3.75 19.80
C LEU A 29 10.82 3.60 18.28
N TYR A 30 10.33 2.45 17.82
CA TYR A 30 9.80 2.29 16.47
C TYR A 30 8.29 2.50 16.48
N TRP A 31 7.83 3.58 15.86
CA TRP A 31 6.42 3.83 15.60
C TRP A 31 6.02 3.23 14.24
N MET A 32 5.49 2.02 14.28
CA MET A 32 5.06 1.26 13.11
C MET A 32 3.70 1.78 12.62
N VAL A 33 3.66 2.31 11.39
CA VAL A 33 2.45 2.94 10.83
C VAL A 33 2.02 2.36 9.48
N ALA A 34 2.96 1.84 8.69
CA ALA A 34 2.73 1.34 7.34
C ALA A 34 3.39 -0.03 7.07
N ASN A 35 4.58 -0.30 7.62
CA ASN A 35 5.28 -1.56 7.40
C ASN A 35 5.01 -2.53 8.55
N ARG A 36 3.77 -3.07 8.60
CA ARG A 36 3.23 -3.85 9.72
C ARG A 36 3.70 -5.31 9.72
N ARG A 37 5.01 -5.51 9.84
CA ARG A 37 5.66 -6.83 9.87
C ARG A 37 6.97 -6.79 10.65
N ALA A 38 7.30 -7.92 11.27
CA ALA A 38 8.57 -8.14 11.97
C ALA A 38 9.74 -8.53 11.04
N ALA A 39 9.45 -9.11 9.87
CA ALA A 39 10.46 -9.54 8.91
C ALA A 39 10.52 -8.61 7.68
N SER A 40 11.69 -8.54 7.06
CA SER A 40 12.03 -7.78 5.86
C SER A 40 11.55 -6.32 5.96
N ASN A 41 12.02 -5.62 7.00
CA ASN A 41 11.58 -4.29 7.36
C ASN A 41 12.75 -3.36 7.70
N PHE A 42 13.09 -2.43 6.81
CA PHE A 42 14.18 -1.47 7.03
C PHE A 42 13.91 -0.53 8.21
N SER A 43 12.65 -0.19 8.50
CA SER A 43 12.31 0.68 9.64
C SER A 43 12.62 -0.01 10.96
N LEU A 44 12.27 -1.29 11.07
CA LEU A 44 12.59 -2.10 12.25
C LEU A 44 14.10 -2.32 12.36
N GLN A 45 14.77 -2.65 11.25
CA GLN A 45 16.23 -2.77 11.20
C GLN A 45 16.92 -1.50 11.71
N ARG A 46 16.54 -0.32 11.19
CA ARG A 46 17.10 0.96 11.62
C ARG A 46 16.87 1.24 13.11
N ALA A 47 15.70 0.89 13.64
CA ALA A 47 15.40 1.03 15.06
C ALA A 47 16.26 0.09 15.92
N GLY A 48 16.49 -1.14 15.46
CA GLY A 48 17.39 -2.10 16.09
C GLY A 48 18.85 -1.65 16.08
N GLU A 49 19.34 -1.10 14.96
CA GLU A 49 20.69 -0.54 14.88
C GLU A 49 20.90 0.60 15.89
N TRP A 50 19.92 1.51 16.03
CA TRP A 50 19.94 2.53 17.07
C TRP A 50 19.93 1.92 18.47
N ALA A 51 19.10 0.91 18.71
CA ALA A 51 19.00 0.25 20.02
C ALA A 51 20.35 -0.37 20.44
N ARG A 52 21.04 -1.04 19.50
CA ARG A 52 22.39 -1.58 19.70
C ARG A 52 23.43 -0.50 19.98
N SER A 53 23.50 0.49 19.09
CA SER A 53 24.50 1.57 19.20
C SER A 53 24.37 2.33 20.52
N LEU A 54 23.14 2.50 21.02
CA LEU A 54 22.86 3.18 22.28
C LEU A 54 22.93 2.27 23.52
N GLY A 55 22.97 0.95 23.34
CA GLY A 55 22.81 -0.01 24.43
C GLY A 55 21.46 0.13 25.15
N ARG A 56 20.37 0.31 24.40
CA ARG A 56 19.02 0.55 24.93
C ARG A 56 18.00 -0.46 24.40
N PRO A 57 16.95 -0.78 25.17
CA PRO A 57 15.83 -1.60 24.68
C PRO A 57 15.15 -0.98 23.45
N LEU A 58 14.53 -1.85 22.65
CA LEU A 58 13.67 -1.47 21.53
C LEU A 58 12.20 -1.64 21.90
N VAL A 59 11.43 -0.58 21.73
CA VAL A 59 9.96 -0.57 21.85
C VAL A 59 9.35 -0.41 20.47
N VAL A 60 8.43 -1.30 20.09
CA VAL A 60 7.65 -1.19 18.85
C VAL A 60 6.22 -0.81 19.22
N LEU A 61 5.82 0.40 18.88
CA LEU A 61 4.43 0.83 18.99
C LEU A 61 3.72 0.62 17.66
N GLU A 62 2.69 -0.21 17.65
CA GLU A 62 1.76 -0.33 16.53
C GLU A 62 0.39 0.22 16.95
N ALA A 63 0.12 1.48 16.60
CA ALA A 63 -1.13 2.14 16.92
C ALA A 63 -2.11 2.11 15.73
N LEU A 64 -3.37 1.81 16.01
CA LEU A 64 -4.49 1.87 15.07
C LEU A 64 -5.55 2.83 15.59
N ARG A 65 -5.63 3.99 14.95
CA ARG A 65 -6.62 5.04 15.24
C ARG A 65 -8.00 4.65 14.70
N ALA A 66 -9.07 5.07 15.37
CA ALA A 66 -10.45 4.84 14.94
C ALA A 66 -11.01 6.00 14.10
N ASP A 67 -10.50 7.23 14.29
CA ASP A 67 -10.99 8.42 13.58
C ASP A 67 -10.12 8.76 12.37
N TYR A 68 -10.33 8.08 11.23
CA TYR A 68 -9.71 8.45 9.95
C TYR A 68 -10.66 8.24 8.77
N PRO A 69 -10.46 8.93 7.62
CA PRO A 69 -11.33 8.74 6.46
C PRO A 69 -11.43 7.27 6.05
N TRP A 70 -12.67 6.79 5.89
CA TRP A 70 -13.01 5.42 5.54
C TRP A 70 -12.63 4.35 6.58
N ALA A 71 -12.35 4.71 7.83
CA ALA A 71 -12.23 3.77 8.92
C ALA A 71 -13.46 2.84 8.98
N SER A 72 -13.24 1.53 8.90
CA SER A 72 -14.33 0.54 8.89
C SER A 72 -13.91 -0.78 9.53
N VAL A 73 -14.89 -1.63 9.83
CA VAL A 73 -14.67 -3.00 10.36
C VAL A 73 -13.71 -3.77 9.46
N ARG A 74 -13.87 -3.67 8.14
CA ARG A 74 -12.98 -4.30 7.15
C ARG A 74 -11.51 -4.03 7.38
N PHE A 75 -11.14 -2.75 7.46
CA PHE A 75 -9.74 -2.36 7.55
C PHE A 75 -9.20 -2.61 8.95
N HIS A 76 -10.01 -2.37 9.99
CA HIS A 76 -9.59 -2.62 11.35
C HIS A 76 -9.37 -4.10 11.62
N GLN A 77 -10.25 -4.98 11.16
CA GLN A 77 -10.04 -6.41 11.29
C GLN A 77 -8.75 -6.85 10.60
N PHE A 78 -8.53 -6.43 9.35
CA PHE A 78 -7.34 -6.82 8.60
C PHE A 78 -6.03 -6.38 9.29
N VAL A 79 -6.01 -5.20 9.89
CA VAL A 79 -4.85 -4.71 10.65
C VAL A 79 -4.70 -5.42 12.01
N VAL A 80 -5.79 -5.63 12.74
CA VAL A 80 -5.76 -6.30 14.06
C VAL A 80 -5.32 -7.75 13.95
N GLU A 81 -5.73 -8.46 12.90
CA GLU A 81 -5.23 -9.81 12.60
C GLU A 81 -3.70 -9.79 12.36
N GLY A 82 -3.16 -8.73 11.74
CA GLY A 82 -1.72 -8.55 11.61
C GLY A 82 -1.00 -8.17 12.90
N MET A 83 -1.66 -7.40 13.78
CA MET A 83 -1.13 -7.14 15.12
C MET A 83 -0.98 -8.42 15.94
N ALA A 84 -1.88 -9.40 15.76
CA ALA A 84 -1.79 -10.70 16.40
C ALA A 84 -0.58 -11.50 15.89
N ASP A 85 -0.30 -11.46 14.60
CA ASP A 85 0.89 -12.09 14.01
C ASP A 85 2.18 -11.40 14.51
N ASN A 86 2.22 -10.07 14.60
CA ASN A 86 3.37 -9.33 15.16
C ASN A 86 3.58 -9.65 16.65
N LEU A 87 2.50 -9.77 17.43
CA LEU A 87 2.59 -10.19 18.84
C LEU A 87 3.28 -11.55 18.97
N GLN A 88 2.94 -12.50 18.09
CA GLN A 88 3.58 -13.81 18.08
C GLN A 88 5.04 -13.73 17.59
N ALA A 89 5.33 -12.92 16.58
CA ALA A 89 6.67 -12.78 16.02
C ALA A 89 7.68 -12.19 17.02
N PHE A 90 7.23 -11.30 17.92
CA PHE A 90 8.08 -10.71 18.96
C PHE A 90 8.07 -11.47 20.30
N ALA A 91 7.26 -12.52 20.45
CA ALA A 91 7.01 -13.18 21.75
C ALA A 91 8.28 -13.70 22.44
N ASP A 92 9.20 -14.27 21.66
CA ASP A 92 10.47 -14.84 22.15
C ASP A 92 11.67 -13.88 21.99
N SER A 93 11.40 -12.63 21.57
CA SER A 93 12.42 -11.60 21.39
C SER A 93 12.51 -10.69 22.61
N ARG A 94 13.58 -9.90 22.71
CA ARG A 94 13.71 -8.84 23.74
C ARG A 94 13.01 -7.53 23.39
N VAL A 95 12.36 -7.48 22.23
CA VAL A 95 11.61 -6.31 21.76
C VAL A 95 10.31 -6.18 22.55
N THR A 96 10.05 -4.98 23.07
CA THR A 96 8.75 -4.68 23.68
C THR A 96 7.76 -4.27 22.59
N TYR A 97 6.91 -5.20 22.16
CA TYR A 97 5.84 -4.91 21.23
C TYR A 97 4.58 -4.39 21.95
N TYR A 98 4.08 -3.24 21.51
CA TYR A 98 2.97 -2.51 22.13
C TYR A 98 1.86 -2.24 21.10
N PRO A 99 0.91 -3.19 20.93
CA PRO A 99 -0.25 -2.98 20.07
C PRO A 99 -1.29 -2.11 20.78
N TYR A 100 -1.76 -1.06 20.13
CA TYR A 100 -2.80 -0.18 20.67
C TYR A 100 -3.86 0.11 19.60
N VAL A 101 -5.05 -0.44 19.79
CA VAL A 101 -6.25 -0.09 19.00
C VAL A 101 -7.07 0.92 19.78
N GLU A 102 -7.29 2.07 19.17
CA GLU A 102 -8.01 3.18 19.75
C GLU A 102 -9.50 2.82 19.97
N PRO A 103 -10.00 2.79 21.23
CA PRO A 103 -11.36 2.32 21.51
C PRO A 103 -12.43 3.36 21.16
N GLU A 104 -12.08 4.64 21.19
CA GLU A 104 -12.96 5.78 20.90
C GLU A 104 -12.18 6.92 20.26
N LYS A 105 -12.87 7.82 19.57
CA LYS A 105 -12.24 8.94 18.87
C LYS A 105 -11.33 9.74 19.81
N ASP A 106 -10.11 10.01 19.33
CA ASP A 106 -9.06 10.79 20.00
C ASP A 106 -8.51 10.18 21.31
N ALA A 107 -8.87 8.94 21.67
CA ALA A 107 -8.30 8.26 22.84
C ALA A 107 -6.79 8.08 22.73
N ALA A 108 -6.21 7.99 21.53
CA ALA A 108 -4.76 7.91 21.30
C ALA A 108 -4.02 9.25 21.53
N ASN A 109 -4.75 10.36 21.73
CA ASN A 109 -4.16 11.69 21.76
C ASN A 109 -3.14 11.86 22.90
N GLY A 110 -1.89 12.12 22.54
CA GLY A 110 -0.78 12.29 23.47
C GLY A 110 0.08 11.04 23.68
N LEU A 111 -0.33 9.87 23.18
CA LEU A 111 0.41 8.60 23.34
C LEU A 111 1.85 8.71 22.83
N ILE A 112 2.03 9.19 21.59
CA ILE A 112 3.37 9.36 21.00
C ILE A 112 4.19 10.39 21.78
N ALA A 113 3.57 11.50 22.19
CA ALA A 113 4.28 12.55 22.93
C ALA A 113 4.77 12.03 24.28
N GLU A 114 3.96 11.23 24.98
CA GLU A 114 4.34 10.65 26.28
C GLU A 114 5.46 9.62 26.14
N LEU A 115 5.38 8.71 25.16
CA LEU A 115 6.47 7.78 24.86
C LEU A 115 7.75 8.52 24.44
N ALA A 116 7.63 9.60 23.67
CA ALA A 116 8.76 10.40 23.21
C ALA A 116 9.54 11.06 24.36
N ARG A 117 8.92 11.30 25.53
CA ARG A 117 9.62 11.87 26.71
C ARG A 117 10.79 11.00 27.17
N GLN A 118 10.70 9.69 27.00
CA GLN A 118 11.74 8.75 27.41
C GLN A 118 12.45 8.07 26.23
N ALA A 119 12.05 8.35 24.99
CA ALA A 119 12.74 7.82 23.82
C ALA A 119 14.13 8.47 23.62
N CYS A 120 15.10 7.68 23.17
CA CYS A 120 16.41 8.15 22.71
C CYS A 120 16.32 8.76 21.31
N VAL A 121 15.58 8.06 20.45
CA VAL A 121 15.29 8.38 19.05
C VAL A 121 14.00 7.67 18.68
N ILE A 122 13.24 8.27 17.76
CA ILE A 122 12.03 7.68 17.20
C ILE A 122 12.29 7.35 15.74
N VAL A 123 12.04 6.10 15.36
CA VAL A 123 12.03 5.65 13.97
C VAL A 123 10.59 5.39 13.56
N SER A 124 10.20 5.71 12.33
CA SER A 124 8.88 5.40 11.78
C SER A 124 8.96 5.14 10.28
N ASP A 125 7.84 4.80 9.66
CA ASP A 125 7.78 4.43 8.24
C ASP A 125 7.63 5.65 7.33
N ASP A 126 8.38 5.69 6.23
CA ASP A 126 8.26 6.72 5.20
C ASP A 126 7.26 6.33 4.10
N PHE A 127 5.97 6.36 4.40
CA PHE A 127 4.91 6.05 3.42
C PHE A 127 4.38 7.34 2.75
N PRO A 128 4.40 7.48 1.41
CA PRO A 128 4.30 8.79 0.75
C PRO A 128 2.86 9.30 0.54
N CYS A 129 1.83 8.56 0.92
CA CYS A 129 0.45 8.94 0.61
C CYS A 129 -0.50 8.87 1.81
N PHE A 130 -1.74 9.28 1.56
CA PHE A 130 -2.81 9.38 2.55
C PHE A 130 -2.47 10.40 3.65
N PHE A 131 -3.04 10.29 4.85
CA PHE A 131 -2.79 11.25 5.93
C PHE A 131 -1.44 11.05 6.64
N LEU A 132 -0.74 9.92 6.41
CA LEU A 132 0.46 9.52 7.16
C LEU A 132 1.59 10.57 7.09
N PRO A 133 2.02 11.09 5.92
CA PRO A 133 3.06 12.13 5.87
C PRO A 133 2.73 13.37 6.70
N ARG A 134 1.46 13.81 6.65
CA ARG A 134 0.99 14.99 7.39
C ARG A 134 0.98 14.74 8.89
N MET A 135 0.51 13.55 9.32
CA MET A 135 0.51 13.13 10.71
C MET A 135 1.93 13.08 11.28
N LEU A 136 2.85 12.41 10.60
CA LEU A 136 4.24 12.27 11.04
C LEU A 136 4.93 13.64 11.13
N THR A 137 4.74 14.50 10.13
CA THR A 137 5.28 15.88 10.14
C THR A 137 4.70 16.72 11.28
N ALA A 138 3.39 16.62 11.53
CA ALA A 138 2.74 17.37 12.61
C ALA A 138 3.22 16.93 14.00
N VAL A 139 3.44 15.63 14.18
CA VAL A 139 4.00 15.07 15.41
C VAL A 139 5.45 15.51 15.58
N ALA A 140 6.31 15.31 14.58
CA ALA A 140 7.74 15.62 14.66
C ALA A 140 8.05 17.07 15.06
N LYS A 141 7.22 18.03 14.63
CA LYS A 141 7.32 19.45 15.01
C LYS A 141 7.09 19.73 16.49
N ARG A 142 6.44 18.82 17.21
CA ARG A 142 6.10 18.96 18.64
C ARG A 142 7.03 18.14 19.55
N LEU A 143 7.93 17.37 18.96
CA LEU A 143 8.87 16.53 19.69
C LEU A 143 10.17 17.28 19.92
N ASP A 144 10.84 16.93 21.00
CA ASP A 144 12.14 17.43 21.43
C ASP A 144 13.23 16.33 21.34
N VAL A 145 12.98 15.30 20.53
CA VAL A 145 13.86 14.16 20.25
C VAL A 145 13.94 13.90 18.74
N ARG A 146 15.09 13.42 18.26
CA ARG A 146 15.27 13.02 16.86
C ARG A 146 14.18 12.05 16.41
N MET A 147 13.57 12.36 15.27
CA MET A 147 12.66 11.46 14.57
C MET A 147 13.16 11.18 13.15
N GLU A 148 13.33 9.92 12.81
CA GLU A 148 13.73 9.42 11.49
C GLU A 148 12.55 8.68 10.84
N LEU A 149 12.39 8.87 9.53
CA LEU A 149 11.52 8.07 8.69
C LEU A 149 12.36 7.17 7.79
N VAL A 150 11.90 5.93 7.61
CA VAL A 150 12.61 4.91 6.85
C VAL A 150 11.71 4.32 5.74
N ASP A 151 12.22 4.33 4.52
CA ASP A 151 11.56 3.75 3.36
C ASP A 151 11.78 2.24 3.28
N SER A 152 10.75 1.48 3.68
CA SER A 152 10.68 0.03 3.49
C SER A 152 9.55 -0.39 2.53
N ASN A 153 9.16 0.48 1.59
CA ASN A 153 7.99 0.29 0.73
C ASN A 153 8.21 -0.60 -0.49
N GLY A 154 9.37 -0.46 -1.15
CA GLY A 154 9.69 -1.05 -2.46
C GLY A 154 11.17 -1.35 -2.62
N ILE A 155 11.54 -1.95 -3.75
CA ILE A 155 12.93 -2.28 -4.08
C ILE A 155 13.69 -1.00 -4.38
N LEU A 156 13.14 -0.11 -5.20
CA LEU A 156 13.76 1.18 -5.48
C LEU A 156 13.47 2.19 -4.35
N PRO A 157 14.50 2.79 -3.72
CA PRO A 157 14.28 3.82 -2.70
C PRO A 157 13.49 5.02 -3.24
N LEU A 158 12.50 5.52 -2.49
CA LEU A 158 11.65 6.66 -2.90
C LEU A 158 12.46 7.90 -3.31
N ARG A 159 13.57 8.13 -2.60
CA ARG A 159 14.44 9.30 -2.78
C ARG A 159 15.40 9.21 -3.96
N VAL A 160 15.48 8.08 -4.66
CA VAL A 160 16.44 7.93 -5.76
C VAL A 160 16.04 8.75 -6.99
N ALA A 161 14.74 8.84 -7.26
CA ALA A 161 14.19 9.61 -8.37
C ALA A 161 13.98 11.06 -7.96
N ASP A 162 14.37 12.00 -8.82
CA ASP A 162 14.29 13.45 -8.64
C ASP A 162 13.18 14.12 -9.47
N GLN A 163 12.41 13.32 -10.21
CA GLN A 163 11.37 13.80 -11.12
C GLN A 163 10.16 12.85 -11.16
N VAL A 164 9.04 13.38 -11.67
CA VAL A 164 7.83 12.63 -11.98
C VAL A 164 7.96 11.99 -13.36
N PHE A 165 7.62 10.72 -13.48
CA PHE A 165 7.53 10.05 -14.77
C PHE A 165 6.08 10.01 -15.28
N THR A 166 5.87 10.44 -16.52
CA THR A 166 4.52 10.51 -17.11
C THR A 166 4.12 9.24 -17.84
N LEU A 167 5.04 8.31 -18.10
CA LEU A 167 4.80 7.05 -18.81
C LEU A 167 5.61 5.91 -18.19
N ALA A 168 5.02 4.72 -18.11
CA ALA A 168 5.69 3.52 -17.60
C ALA A 168 6.96 3.16 -18.40
N HIS A 169 7.01 3.41 -19.71
CA HIS A 169 8.23 3.18 -20.52
C HIS A 169 9.41 4.04 -20.04
N SER A 170 9.16 5.33 -19.78
CA SER A 170 10.19 6.25 -19.28
C SER A 170 10.69 5.88 -17.89
N PHE A 171 9.77 5.53 -16.97
CA PHE A 171 10.12 5.07 -15.64
C PHE A 171 10.87 3.74 -15.67
N ARG A 172 10.43 2.79 -16.49
CA ARG A 172 11.12 1.50 -16.65
C ARG A 172 12.54 1.70 -17.15
N ARG A 173 12.76 2.57 -18.15
CA ARG A 173 14.11 2.87 -18.64
C ARG A 173 14.98 3.51 -17.56
N TYR A 174 14.40 4.35 -16.70
CA TYR A 174 15.09 4.91 -15.55
C TYR A 174 15.46 3.82 -14.54
N LEU A 175 14.49 3.01 -14.11
CA LEU A 175 14.66 1.89 -13.20
C LEU A 175 15.76 0.93 -13.69
N GLN A 176 15.76 0.55 -14.97
CA GLN A 176 16.79 -0.32 -15.54
C GLN A 176 18.22 0.24 -15.47
N LYS A 177 18.38 1.57 -15.38
CA LYS A 177 19.69 2.22 -15.21
C LYS A 177 20.10 2.35 -13.76
N THR A 178 19.13 2.52 -12.86
CA THR A 178 19.38 2.94 -11.48
C THR A 178 19.16 1.84 -10.45
N LEU A 179 18.47 0.75 -10.79
CA LEU A 179 18.09 -0.27 -9.81
C LEU A 179 19.25 -1.16 -9.37
N ARG A 180 20.26 -1.38 -10.22
CA ARG A 180 21.34 -2.35 -9.96
C ARG A 180 22.01 -2.21 -8.58
N PRO A 181 22.40 -1.01 -8.11
CA PRO A 181 23.00 -0.84 -6.79
C PRO A 181 22.04 -1.18 -5.64
N HIS A 182 20.73 -1.05 -5.85
CA HIS A 182 19.70 -1.23 -4.82
C HIS A 182 19.08 -2.63 -4.82
N LEU A 183 19.24 -3.38 -5.90
CA LEU A 183 18.49 -4.61 -6.14
C LEU A 183 18.76 -5.69 -5.09
N LEU A 184 19.99 -5.74 -4.56
CA LEU A 184 20.42 -6.71 -3.56
C LEU A 184 20.53 -6.11 -2.16
N GLU A 185 20.07 -4.86 -1.98
CA GLU A 185 19.92 -4.25 -0.66
C GLU A 185 18.61 -4.77 -0.05
N PHE A 186 18.69 -5.90 0.65
CA PHE A 186 17.57 -6.47 1.37
C PHE A 186 17.56 -5.98 2.82
N PRO A 187 16.38 -5.76 3.42
CA PRO A 187 16.31 -5.61 4.86
C PRO A 187 16.82 -6.88 5.54
N GLN A 188 17.61 -6.72 6.60
CA GLN A 188 18.17 -7.83 7.35
C GLN A 188 17.26 -8.18 8.52
N ASP A 189 16.86 -9.45 8.59
CA ASP A 189 16.10 -10.00 9.70
C ASP A 189 17.01 -10.30 10.89
N ASP A 190 16.45 -10.23 12.08
CA ASP A 190 17.20 -10.28 13.33
C ASP A 190 16.33 -10.89 14.44
N ASP A 191 16.96 -11.62 15.36
CA ASP A 191 16.29 -12.21 16.53
C ASP A 191 16.21 -11.26 17.72
N TRP A 192 16.97 -10.15 17.67
CA TRP A 192 17.05 -9.13 18.70
C TRP A 192 17.50 -9.66 20.08
N ALA A 193 18.13 -10.84 20.12
CA ALA A 193 18.52 -11.51 21.37
C ALA A 193 19.64 -10.76 22.12
N ASP A 194 20.42 -9.96 21.40
CA ASP A 194 21.52 -9.14 21.92
C ASP A 194 21.04 -7.83 22.58
N LEU A 195 19.82 -7.38 22.28
CA LEU A 195 19.29 -6.13 22.83
C LEU A 195 19.08 -6.20 24.35
N PRO A 196 19.14 -5.08 25.08
CA PRO A 196 18.67 -5.04 26.46
C PRO A 196 17.14 -5.22 26.53
N GLN A 197 16.66 -5.96 27.54
CA GLN A 197 15.23 -6.06 27.83
C GLN A 197 14.73 -4.78 28.50
N LEU A 198 13.56 -4.28 28.10
CA LEU A 198 12.89 -3.23 28.85
C LEU A 198 12.16 -3.83 30.07
N ASP A 199 12.41 -3.29 31.27
CA ASP A 199 11.70 -3.72 32.47
C ASP A 199 10.20 -3.42 32.38
N LYS A 200 9.85 -2.14 32.21
CA LYS A 200 8.47 -1.65 32.11
C LYS A 200 8.40 -0.37 31.29
N LEU A 201 7.31 -0.21 30.54
CA LEU A 201 6.94 1.08 29.96
C LEU A 201 6.49 2.07 31.06
N PRO A 202 6.51 3.38 30.78
CA PRO A 202 6.05 4.39 31.73
C PRO A 202 4.61 4.09 32.20
N VAL A 203 4.36 4.15 33.50
CA VAL A 203 3.03 3.89 34.09
C VAL A 203 1.96 4.85 33.54
N ALA A 204 2.35 6.09 33.25
CA ALA A 204 1.47 7.05 32.61
C ALA A 204 0.95 6.55 31.24
N VAL A 205 1.80 5.85 30.48
CA VAL A 205 1.41 5.25 29.20
C VAL A 205 0.48 4.06 29.41
N THR A 206 0.90 3.08 30.20
CA THR A 206 0.15 1.82 30.35
C THR A 206 -1.19 1.98 31.06
N ARG A 207 -1.34 3.00 31.91
CA ARG A 207 -2.61 3.33 32.56
C ARG A 207 -3.58 4.07 31.63
N ARG A 208 -3.08 4.99 30.80
CA ARG A 208 -3.93 5.84 29.94
C ARG A 208 -4.24 5.19 28.59
N TRP A 209 -3.29 4.45 28.03
CA TRP A 209 -3.40 3.81 26.73
C TRP A 209 -3.05 2.32 26.86
N PRO A 210 -3.83 1.52 27.60
CA PRO A 210 -3.51 0.11 27.80
C PRO A 210 -3.36 -0.61 26.47
N ALA A 211 -2.33 -1.46 26.36
CA ALA A 211 -2.13 -2.29 25.17
C ALA A 211 -3.35 -3.17 24.92
N THR A 212 -3.68 -3.36 23.64
CA THR A 212 -4.76 -4.27 23.25
C THR A 212 -4.38 -5.70 23.62
N SER A 213 -5.27 -6.38 24.34
CA SER A 213 -4.96 -7.68 24.93
C SER A 213 -4.73 -8.76 23.85
N PRO A 214 -3.87 -9.76 24.10
CA PRO A 214 -3.69 -10.89 23.18
C PRO A 214 -5.00 -11.63 22.85
N LYS A 215 -5.94 -11.69 23.80
CA LYS A 215 -7.26 -12.28 23.59
C LYS A 215 -8.05 -11.47 22.57
N THR A 216 -8.07 -10.15 22.71
CA THR A 216 -8.76 -9.22 21.79
C THR A 216 -8.15 -9.25 20.39
N LEU A 217 -6.83 -9.35 20.26
CA LEU A 217 -6.18 -9.42 18.95
C LEU A 217 -6.50 -10.73 18.21
N ARG A 218 -6.63 -11.85 18.93
CA ARG A 218 -6.98 -13.16 18.34
C ARG A 218 -8.46 -13.31 18.00
N ASP A 219 -9.34 -12.65 18.75
CA ASP A 219 -10.78 -12.65 18.52
C ASP A 219 -11.32 -11.21 18.59
N ALA A 220 -11.14 -10.50 17.48
CA ALA A 220 -11.41 -9.07 17.40
C ALA A 220 -12.88 -8.74 17.14
N ALA A 221 -13.71 -9.70 16.70
CA ALA A 221 -15.05 -9.42 16.19
C ALA A 221 -15.91 -8.64 17.18
N ALA A 222 -15.99 -9.10 18.44
CA ALA A 222 -16.75 -8.43 19.49
C ALA A 222 -16.16 -7.08 19.93
N PHE A 223 -14.85 -6.87 19.73
CA PHE A 223 -14.21 -5.60 20.05
C PHE A 223 -14.45 -4.56 18.94
N LEU A 224 -14.37 -4.98 17.67
CA LEU A 224 -14.57 -4.12 16.51
C LEU A 224 -15.99 -3.56 16.40
N THR A 225 -17.00 -4.30 16.84
CA THR A 225 -18.41 -3.82 16.86
C THR A 225 -18.62 -2.64 17.81
N GLY A 226 -17.76 -2.48 18.82
CA GLY A 226 -17.82 -1.36 19.77
C GLY A 226 -17.05 -0.11 19.31
N LEU A 227 -16.29 -0.18 18.21
CA LEU A 227 -15.46 0.93 17.76
C LEU A 227 -16.26 1.97 16.95
N PRO A 228 -15.91 3.26 17.01
CA PRO A 228 -16.56 4.33 16.26
C PRO A 228 -16.07 4.38 14.80
N ILE A 229 -16.23 3.28 14.08
CA ILE A 229 -15.82 3.07 12.69
C ILE A 229 -17.04 2.69 11.85
N ASP A 230 -16.96 2.77 10.53
CA ASP A 230 -18.06 2.40 9.64
C ASP A 230 -18.39 0.90 9.78
N GLN A 231 -19.51 0.64 10.44
CA GLN A 231 -20.04 -0.70 10.68
C GLN A 231 -20.77 -1.28 9.45
N SER A 232 -21.09 -0.46 8.44
CA SER A 232 -21.77 -0.91 7.22
C SER A 232 -20.84 -1.64 6.25
N VAL A 233 -19.52 -1.39 6.36
CA VAL A 233 -18.50 -2.08 5.55
C VAL A 233 -17.97 -3.28 6.34
N THR A 234 -18.51 -4.45 6.04
CA THR A 234 -18.19 -5.72 6.70
C THR A 234 -16.74 -6.17 6.45
N ALA A 235 -16.27 -7.04 7.34
CA ALA A 235 -14.99 -7.71 7.28
C ALA A 235 -14.59 -8.18 5.87
N ALA A 236 -13.31 -8.10 5.53
CA ALA A 236 -12.82 -8.67 4.28
C ALA A 236 -12.91 -10.20 4.33
N VAL A 237 -13.06 -10.82 3.15
CA VAL A 237 -13.02 -12.30 3.04
C VAL A 237 -11.62 -12.85 3.33
N MET A 238 -10.58 -12.06 3.07
CA MET A 238 -9.20 -12.39 3.39
C MET A 238 -8.83 -12.00 4.81
N ARG A 239 -8.13 -12.91 5.50
CA ARG A 239 -7.46 -12.65 6.78
C ARG A 239 -6.23 -11.77 6.55
N GLY A 240 -5.99 -10.82 7.43
CA GLY A 240 -4.77 -10.02 7.48
C GLY A 240 -3.61 -10.72 8.20
N GLY A 241 -2.50 -9.99 8.31
CA GLY A 241 -1.27 -10.44 8.93
C GLY A 241 -0.24 -11.08 8.00
N ALA A 242 0.98 -11.16 8.52
CA ALA A 242 2.15 -11.64 7.80
C ALA A 242 2.06 -13.14 7.49
N ALA A 243 1.44 -13.94 8.36
CA ALA A 243 1.26 -15.37 8.11
C ALA A 243 0.34 -15.60 6.89
N ALA A 244 -0.82 -14.93 6.86
CA ALA A 244 -1.73 -15.01 5.71
C ALA A 244 -1.09 -14.46 4.42
N ALA A 245 -0.23 -13.44 4.54
CA ALA A 245 0.51 -12.91 3.40
C ALA A 245 1.53 -13.93 2.85
N GLN A 246 2.24 -14.64 3.72
CA GLN A 246 3.18 -15.70 3.33
C GLN A 246 2.46 -16.87 2.67
N ASP A 247 1.32 -17.33 3.21
CA ASP A 247 0.50 -18.38 2.61
C ASP A 247 0.01 -17.98 1.21
N CYS A 248 -0.41 -16.72 1.05
CA CYS A 248 -0.81 -16.14 -0.22
C CYS A 248 0.35 -16.13 -1.23
N LEU A 249 1.55 -15.72 -0.81
CA LEU A 249 2.75 -15.70 -1.64
C LEU A 249 3.18 -17.12 -2.06
N ALA A 250 3.23 -18.06 -1.11
CA ALA A 250 3.58 -19.45 -1.38
C ALA A 250 2.59 -20.09 -2.37
N THR A 251 1.29 -19.85 -2.20
CA THR A 251 0.25 -20.31 -3.13
C THR A 251 0.42 -19.71 -4.52
N PHE A 252 0.73 -18.42 -4.60
CA PHE A 252 0.99 -17.75 -5.87
C PHE A 252 2.18 -18.38 -6.60
N VAL A 253 3.34 -18.47 -5.95
CA VAL A 253 4.57 -19.03 -6.53
C VAL A 253 4.35 -20.48 -6.97
N LYS A 254 3.71 -21.31 -6.13
CA LYS A 254 3.53 -22.74 -6.40
C LYS A 254 2.51 -23.04 -7.50
N SER A 255 1.42 -22.27 -7.61
CA SER A 255 0.24 -22.72 -8.37
C SER A 255 -0.32 -21.72 -9.37
N ARG A 256 0.16 -20.47 -9.37
CA ARG A 256 -0.42 -19.39 -10.17
C ARG A 256 0.62 -18.65 -11.00
N LEU A 257 1.86 -18.53 -10.50
CA LEU A 257 2.93 -17.79 -11.16
C LEU A 257 3.11 -18.27 -12.59
N SER A 258 3.24 -19.59 -12.84
CA SER A 258 3.45 -20.14 -14.18
C SER A 258 2.38 -19.76 -15.22
N ARG A 259 1.14 -19.50 -14.77
CA ARG A 259 0.01 -19.09 -15.62
C ARG A 259 -0.20 -17.58 -15.67
N TYR A 260 0.54 -16.81 -14.88
CA TYR A 260 0.29 -15.39 -14.66
C TYR A 260 0.30 -14.58 -15.95
N ALA A 261 1.31 -14.72 -16.80
CA ALA A 261 1.43 -13.91 -18.01
C ALA A 261 0.22 -14.08 -18.96
N GLU A 262 -0.25 -15.31 -19.11
CA GLU A 262 -1.34 -15.66 -20.01
C GLU A 262 -2.72 -15.38 -19.40
N GLU A 263 -2.89 -15.65 -18.11
CA GLU A 263 -4.21 -15.70 -17.47
C GLU A 263 -4.52 -14.52 -16.55
N ARG A 264 -3.57 -13.61 -16.23
CA ARG A 264 -3.80 -12.47 -15.30
C ARG A 264 -4.94 -11.52 -15.69
N ASN A 265 -5.35 -11.54 -16.95
CA ASN A 265 -6.46 -10.73 -17.44
C ASN A 265 -7.80 -11.47 -17.40
N GLN A 266 -7.83 -12.76 -17.07
CA GLN A 266 -9.03 -13.61 -17.08
C GLN A 266 -9.66 -13.66 -15.67
N PRO A 267 -10.82 -12.99 -15.45
CA PRO A 267 -11.47 -12.96 -14.14
C PRO A 267 -11.84 -14.32 -13.57
N ASP A 268 -12.10 -15.32 -14.42
CA ASP A 268 -12.48 -16.67 -14.01
C ASP A 268 -11.29 -17.56 -13.58
N ASN A 269 -10.04 -17.18 -13.88
CA ASN A 269 -8.89 -18.09 -13.79
C ASN A 269 -8.03 -17.96 -12.51
N ASP A 270 -8.34 -16.99 -11.63
CA ASP A 270 -7.63 -16.67 -10.37
C ASP A 270 -6.09 -16.78 -10.44
N ALA A 271 -5.50 -16.31 -11.55
CA ALA A 271 -4.06 -16.39 -11.80
C ALA A 271 -3.26 -15.23 -11.17
N SER A 272 -3.94 -14.19 -10.67
CA SER A 272 -3.29 -13.07 -9.98
C SER A 272 -2.72 -13.48 -8.61
N SER A 273 -1.74 -12.73 -8.11
CA SER A 273 -1.08 -13.06 -6.84
C SER A 273 -1.94 -12.89 -5.61
N GLY A 274 -2.97 -12.02 -5.66
CA GLY A 274 -3.76 -11.67 -4.48
C GLY A 274 -3.01 -10.87 -3.42
N LEU A 275 -1.76 -10.44 -3.70
CA LEU A 275 -0.86 -9.85 -2.69
C LEU A 275 -1.11 -8.37 -2.39
N SER A 276 -1.93 -7.66 -3.17
CA SER A 276 -2.12 -6.21 -3.02
C SER A 276 -2.63 -5.76 -1.65
N PRO A 277 -3.54 -6.48 -0.95
CA PRO A 277 -3.94 -6.11 0.42
C PRO A 277 -2.77 -6.18 1.42
N TYR A 278 -1.96 -7.24 1.31
CA TYR A 278 -0.82 -7.47 2.20
C TYR A 278 0.34 -6.52 1.92
N LEU A 279 0.62 -6.22 0.65
CA LEU A 279 1.60 -5.21 0.25
C LEU A 279 1.16 -3.79 0.64
N HIS A 280 -0.15 -3.52 0.70
CA HIS A 280 -0.68 -2.22 1.11
C HIS A 280 -0.50 -1.97 2.61
N PHE A 281 -0.91 -2.92 3.45
CA PHE A 281 -0.78 -2.83 4.90
C PHE A 281 0.60 -3.23 5.42
N GLY A 282 1.52 -3.61 4.51
CA GLY A 282 2.89 -3.94 4.84
C GLY A 282 3.07 -5.25 5.59
N HIS A 283 2.14 -6.19 5.45
CA HIS A 283 2.24 -7.56 6.01
C HIS A 283 3.24 -8.44 5.25
N VAL A 284 3.61 -8.06 4.02
CA VAL A 284 4.70 -8.66 3.25
C VAL A 284 5.47 -7.55 2.54
N SER A 285 6.79 -7.69 2.44
CA SER A 285 7.63 -6.73 1.71
C SER A 285 7.70 -7.03 0.21
N ALA A 286 7.92 -6.01 -0.61
CA ALA A 286 8.23 -6.21 -2.03
C ALA A 286 9.51 -7.05 -2.23
N HIS A 287 10.48 -6.96 -1.32
CA HIS A 287 11.72 -7.75 -1.32
C HIS A 287 11.44 -9.25 -1.16
N GLN A 288 10.58 -9.64 -0.21
CA GLN A 288 10.18 -11.04 -0.03
C GLN A 288 9.45 -11.59 -1.26
N VAL A 289 8.55 -10.79 -1.85
CA VAL A 289 7.85 -11.21 -3.07
C VAL A 289 8.83 -11.37 -4.23
N PHE A 290 9.74 -10.41 -4.41
CA PHE A 290 10.77 -10.46 -5.44
C PHE A 290 11.67 -11.68 -5.30
N ASP A 291 12.21 -11.92 -4.09
CA ASP A 291 13.09 -13.06 -3.82
C ASP A 291 12.38 -14.39 -4.06
N ALA A 292 11.14 -14.54 -3.60
CA ALA A 292 10.36 -15.77 -3.79
C ALA A 292 10.10 -16.07 -5.27
N VAL A 293 9.75 -15.07 -6.09
CA VAL A 293 9.50 -15.30 -7.53
C VAL A 293 10.79 -15.51 -8.31
N MET A 294 11.86 -14.78 -8.01
CA MET A 294 13.15 -14.94 -8.68
C MET A 294 13.82 -16.28 -8.33
N SER A 295 13.73 -16.70 -7.07
CA SER A 295 14.22 -18.01 -6.63
C SER A 295 13.47 -19.15 -7.30
N ALA A 296 12.14 -19.04 -7.45
CA ALA A 296 11.34 -20.02 -8.16
C ALA A 296 11.65 -20.09 -9.67
N ASP A 297 12.13 -18.98 -10.26
CA ASP A 297 12.59 -18.91 -11.65
C ASP A 297 13.99 -19.50 -11.86
N GLY A 298 14.74 -19.75 -10.78
CA GLY A 298 16.16 -20.10 -10.85
C GLY A 298 17.04 -18.92 -11.30
N TRP A 299 16.54 -17.70 -11.17
CA TRP A 299 17.20 -16.48 -11.64
C TRP A 299 18.47 -16.15 -10.84
N ARG A 300 19.42 -15.47 -11.49
CA ARG A 300 20.63 -14.95 -10.85
C ARG A 300 20.88 -13.49 -11.24
N PRO A 301 21.41 -12.63 -10.35
CA PRO A 301 21.68 -11.23 -10.66
C PRO A 301 22.58 -10.99 -11.88
N SER A 302 23.45 -11.94 -12.20
CA SER A 302 24.30 -11.89 -13.40
C SER A 302 23.53 -11.96 -14.72
N ALA A 303 22.25 -12.36 -14.71
CA ALA A 303 21.40 -12.43 -15.91
C ALA A 303 20.91 -11.05 -16.38
N ILE A 304 21.06 -9.99 -15.57
CA ILE A 304 20.57 -8.65 -15.90
C ILE A 304 21.33 -8.08 -17.10
N ALA A 305 20.58 -7.71 -18.14
CA ALA A 305 21.13 -7.11 -19.34
C ALA A 305 21.78 -5.74 -19.05
N GLU A 306 22.93 -5.46 -19.67
CA GLU A 306 23.65 -4.19 -19.51
C GLU A 306 22.85 -2.98 -20.04
N LYS A 307 22.11 -3.20 -21.13
CA LYS A 307 21.42 -2.12 -21.83
C LYS A 307 20.03 -1.87 -21.25
N ALA A 308 19.82 -0.68 -20.72
CA ALA A 308 18.50 -0.17 -20.35
C ALA A 308 17.72 0.30 -21.60
N THR A 309 16.69 -0.45 -22.00
CA THR A 309 15.87 -0.19 -23.19
C THR A 309 14.49 0.40 -22.86
N GLY A 310 14.03 0.26 -21.62
CA GLY A 310 12.65 0.51 -21.22
C GLY A 310 11.67 -0.58 -21.68
N SER A 311 12.16 -1.68 -22.26
CA SER A 311 11.35 -2.86 -22.59
C SER A 311 10.83 -3.55 -21.33
N ARG A 312 9.61 -4.08 -21.41
CA ARG A 312 8.98 -4.86 -20.33
C ARG A 312 9.67 -6.20 -20.08
N GLU A 313 10.37 -6.69 -21.09
CA GLU A 313 11.00 -8.01 -21.07
C GLU A 313 12.46 -7.94 -21.56
N GLY A 314 13.27 -8.89 -21.12
CA GLY A 314 14.65 -9.14 -21.54
C GLY A 314 15.71 -8.37 -20.75
N TRP A 315 15.31 -7.43 -19.87
CA TRP A 315 16.28 -6.74 -19.04
C TRP A 315 16.65 -7.53 -17.78
N TRP A 316 15.67 -8.20 -17.18
CA TRP A 316 15.92 -9.03 -16.00
C TRP A 316 16.69 -10.30 -16.36
N GLY A 317 16.43 -10.87 -17.54
CA GLY A 317 16.96 -12.17 -17.92
C GLY A 317 16.27 -13.30 -17.15
N ALA A 318 14.99 -13.09 -16.79
CA ALA A 318 14.12 -14.06 -16.13
C ALA A 318 13.14 -14.65 -17.16
N SER A 319 12.34 -15.64 -16.75
CA SER A 319 11.28 -16.15 -17.64
C SER A 319 10.28 -15.04 -18.02
N PRO A 320 9.65 -15.10 -19.21
CA PRO A 320 8.66 -14.10 -19.64
C PRO A 320 7.53 -13.90 -18.62
N THR A 321 7.14 -14.97 -17.93
CA THR A 321 6.10 -14.95 -16.91
C THR A 321 6.52 -14.18 -15.66
N VAL A 322 7.76 -14.36 -15.20
CA VAL A 322 8.31 -13.59 -14.08
C VAL A 322 8.53 -12.14 -14.47
N GLU A 323 9.08 -11.85 -15.66
CA GLU A 323 9.25 -10.46 -16.10
C GLU A 323 7.90 -9.72 -16.23
N ALA A 324 6.86 -10.40 -16.70
CA ALA A 324 5.50 -9.85 -16.74
C ALA A 324 4.96 -9.53 -15.34
N PHE A 325 5.27 -10.35 -14.33
CA PHE A 325 4.89 -10.08 -12.94
C PHE A 325 5.72 -8.96 -12.31
N LEU A 326 7.03 -8.89 -12.60
CA LEU A 326 7.92 -7.84 -12.11
C LEU A 326 7.61 -6.46 -12.71
N ASP A 327 7.08 -6.39 -13.94
CA ASP A 327 6.57 -5.13 -14.51
C ASP A 327 5.44 -4.57 -13.63
N GLU A 328 4.59 -5.43 -13.05
CA GLU A 328 3.51 -4.99 -12.17
C GLU A 328 3.99 -4.75 -10.73
N LEU A 329 4.78 -5.67 -10.16
CA LEU A 329 5.28 -5.60 -8.78
C LEU A 329 6.23 -4.43 -8.54
N ILE A 330 7.08 -4.12 -9.53
CA ILE A 330 8.13 -3.10 -9.41
C ILE A 330 7.80 -1.90 -10.30
N THR A 331 7.69 -2.05 -11.63
CA THR A 331 7.56 -0.88 -12.52
C THR A 331 6.25 -0.11 -12.27
N TRP A 332 5.09 -0.75 -12.34
CA TRP A 332 3.81 -0.06 -12.16
C TRP A 332 3.57 0.36 -10.72
N ARG A 333 3.91 -0.51 -9.77
CA ARG A 333 3.81 -0.19 -8.35
C ARG A 333 4.67 1.02 -8.00
N GLU A 334 5.96 0.97 -8.29
CA GLU A 334 6.88 2.03 -7.87
C GLU A 334 6.71 3.32 -8.68
N LEU A 335 6.14 3.26 -9.89
CA LEU A 335 5.68 4.46 -10.61
C LEU A 335 4.59 5.20 -9.81
N GLY A 336 3.68 4.47 -9.16
CA GLY A 336 2.69 5.06 -8.28
C GLY A 336 3.32 5.71 -7.05
N TYR A 337 4.26 5.02 -6.42
CA TYR A 337 5.01 5.55 -5.27
C TYR A 337 5.84 6.80 -5.65
N ASN A 338 6.49 6.80 -6.82
CA ASN A 338 7.18 7.97 -7.37
C ASN A 338 6.25 9.18 -7.48
N MET A 339 5.05 9.01 -8.04
CA MET A 339 4.10 10.11 -8.18
C MET A 339 3.62 10.68 -6.83
N CYS A 340 3.29 9.82 -5.86
CA CYS A 340 2.90 10.28 -4.53
C CYS A 340 4.07 10.94 -3.78
N TRP A 341 5.29 10.45 -3.98
CA TRP A 341 6.49 11.03 -3.39
C TRP A 341 6.80 12.42 -3.96
N GLN A 342 6.70 12.57 -5.28
CA GLN A 342 7.09 13.80 -5.99
C GLN A 342 6.01 14.90 -5.95
N ARG A 343 4.73 14.55 -5.78
CA ARG A 343 3.62 15.51 -5.88
C ARG A 343 2.67 15.42 -4.71
N ALA A 344 2.59 16.47 -3.91
CA ALA A 344 1.61 16.57 -2.82
C ALA A 344 0.14 16.61 -3.30
N ASP A 345 -0.10 16.95 -4.57
CA ASP A 345 -1.42 17.04 -5.19
C ASP A 345 -1.77 15.81 -6.06
N TYR A 346 -1.08 14.68 -5.88
CA TYR A 346 -1.22 13.45 -6.68
C TYR A 346 -2.67 12.94 -6.82
N ASN A 347 -3.54 13.30 -5.87
CA ASN A 347 -4.96 12.90 -5.79
C ASN A 347 -5.94 13.98 -6.27
N ARG A 348 -5.47 15.09 -6.86
CA ARG A 348 -6.34 16.15 -7.42
C ARG A 348 -6.46 16.03 -8.93
N TYR A 349 -7.63 16.35 -9.49
CA TYR A 349 -7.86 16.34 -10.94
C TYR A 349 -6.80 17.13 -11.73
N SER A 350 -6.37 18.27 -11.21
CA SER A 350 -5.33 19.14 -11.79
C SER A 350 -3.95 18.48 -11.94
N SER A 351 -3.73 17.32 -11.33
CA SER A 351 -2.50 16.54 -11.47
C SER A 351 -2.55 15.53 -12.64
N LEU A 352 -3.59 15.57 -13.47
CA LEU A 352 -3.62 14.86 -14.75
C LEU A 352 -2.69 15.53 -15.78
N PRO A 353 -2.19 14.79 -16.78
CA PRO A 353 -1.49 15.38 -17.91
C PRO A 353 -2.37 16.42 -18.63
N GLU A 354 -1.75 17.47 -19.17
CA GLU A 354 -2.43 18.57 -19.85
C GLU A 354 -3.36 18.08 -20.97
N TRP A 355 -2.86 17.21 -21.86
CA TRP A 355 -3.66 16.63 -22.95
C TRP A 355 -4.95 15.94 -22.48
N ALA A 356 -4.92 15.33 -21.29
CA ALA A 356 -6.07 14.64 -20.72
C ALA A 356 -7.07 15.65 -20.14
N GLN A 357 -6.58 16.73 -19.53
CA GLN A 357 -7.44 17.82 -19.04
C GLN A 357 -8.12 18.54 -20.21
N GLU A 358 -7.38 18.85 -21.28
CA GLU A 358 -7.90 19.49 -22.48
C GLU A 358 -9.01 18.66 -23.13
N THR A 359 -8.73 17.39 -23.45
CA THR A 359 -9.73 16.55 -24.13
C THR A 359 -10.98 16.33 -23.27
N LEU A 360 -10.84 16.18 -21.95
CA LEU A 360 -11.97 16.07 -21.04
C LEU A 360 -12.76 17.39 -20.92
N HIS A 361 -12.08 18.53 -21.04
CA HIS A 361 -12.70 19.85 -21.05
C HIS A 361 -13.50 20.09 -22.34
N ASP A 362 -12.97 19.71 -23.49
CA ASP A 362 -13.63 19.89 -24.79
C ASP A 362 -14.96 19.12 -24.84
N HIS A 363 -14.96 17.93 -24.27
CA HIS A 363 -16.14 17.05 -24.19
C HIS A 363 -17.05 17.35 -22.98
N ARG A 364 -16.84 18.44 -22.23
CA ARG A 364 -17.63 18.76 -21.01
C ARG A 364 -19.11 19.02 -21.26
N LYS A 365 -19.54 19.29 -22.50
CA LYS A 365 -20.95 19.59 -22.85
C LYS A 365 -21.71 18.40 -23.43
N ASP A 366 -21.04 17.29 -23.68
CA ASP A 366 -21.63 16.08 -24.24
C ASP A 366 -22.78 15.55 -23.35
N PRO A 367 -23.88 15.01 -23.90
CA PRO A 367 -24.94 14.44 -23.08
C PRO A 367 -24.50 13.16 -22.33
N ARG A 368 -24.67 13.12 -21.01
CA ARG A 368 -24.41 11.94 -20.17
C ARG A 368 -25.73 11.25 -19.83
N LYS A 369 -26.14 10.28 -20.65
CA LYS A 369 -27.38 9.51 -20.42
C LYS A 369 -27.09 8.00 -20.53
N PRO A 370 -27.29 7.21 -19.47
CA PRO A 370 -27.67 7.63 -18.11
C PRO A 370 -26.53 8.35 -17.36
N SER A 371 -26.87 9.06 -16.28
CA SER A 371 -25.91 9.54 -15.29
C SER A 371 -26.36 9.12 -13.90
N TYR A 372 -25.44 8.56 -13.11
CA TYR A 372 -25.71 7.95 -11.80
C TYR A 372 -25.19 8.80 -10.65
N THR A 373 -25.84 8.72 -9.49
CA THR A 373 -25.33 9.29 -8.23
C THR A 373 -24.27 8.39 -7.60
N LEU A 374 -23.56 8.91 -6.59
CA LEU A 374 -22.63 8.11 -5.80
C LEU A 374 -23.33 6.89 -5.18
N GLU A 375 -24.55 7.08 -4.66
CA GLU A 375 -25.32 6.03 -3.99
C GLU A 375 -25.73 4.92 -4.96
N GLN A 376 -26.13 5.28 -6.19
CA GLN A 376 -26.46 4.30 -7.23
C GLN A 376 -25.23 3.49 -7.65
N PHE A 377 -24.09 4.16 -7.84
CA PHE A 377 -22.83 3.45 -8.07
C PHE A 377 -22.45 2.59 -6.87
N GLU A 378 -22.54 3.12 -5.65
CA GLU A 378 -22.20 2.40 -4.43
C GLU A 378 -23.01 1.11 -4.29
N MET A 379 -24.31 1.18 -4.55
CA MET A 379 -25.24 0.06 -4.39
C MET A 379 -25.28 -0.90 -5.58
N ALA A 380 -24.42 -0.70 -6.59
CA ALA A 380 -24.41 -1.48 -7.82
C ALA A 380 -25.76 -1.40 -8.58
N ASP A 381 -26.38 -0.23 -8.59
CA ASP A 381 -27.67 0.04 -9.22
C ASP A 381 -27.48 0.82 -10.52
N THR A 382 -26.88 0.15 -11.51
CA THR A 382 -26.78 0.67 -12.88
C THR A 382 -27.50 -0.25 -13.86
N HIS A 383 -27.70 0.23 -15.09
CA HIS A 383 -28.27 -0.58 -16.17
C HIS A 383 -27.31 -1.70 -16.64
N ASP A 384 -26.03 -1.64 -16.27
CA ASP A 384 -25.01 -2.55 -16.77
C ASP A 384 -24.71 -3.65 -15.74
N PRO A 385 -25.20 -4.89 -15.97
CA PRO A 385 -25.05 -5.97 -14.99
C PRO A 385 -23.58 -6.38 -14.79
N ILE A 386 -22.71 -6.13 -15.77
CA ILE A 386 -21.28 -6.41 -15.64
C ILE A 386 -20.65 -5.41 -14.69
N TRP A 387 -20.98 -4.12 -14.83
CA TRP A 387 -20.50 -3.10 -13.92
C TRP A 387 -21.00 -3.36 -12.48
N ASN A 388 -22.27 -3.71 -12.34
CA ASN A 388 -22.87 -4.04 -11.04
C ASN A 388 -22.15 -5.23 -10.37
N ALA A 389 -21.84 -6.28 -11.14
CA ALA A 389 -21.05 -7.42 -10.62
C ALA A 389 -19.66 -7.00 -10.14
N ILE A 390 -18.99 -6.08 -10.84
CA ILE A 390 -17.68 -5.57 -10.42
C ILE A 390 -17.78 -4.79 -9.11
N GLN A 391 -18.78 -3.92 -9.01
CA GLN A 391 -19.04 -3.18 -7.79
C GLN A 391 -19.41 -4.10 -6.61
N ASN A 392 -20.21 -5.14 -6.85
CA ASN A 392 -20.53 -6.14 -5.83
C ASN A 392 -19.29 -6.90 -5.37
N GLN A 393 -18.37 -7.26 -6.28
CA GLN A 393 -17.09 -7.85 -5.87
C GLN A 393 -16.33 -6.91 -4.92
N LEU A 394 -16.24 -5.62 -5.26
CA LEU A 394 -15.59 -4.61 -4.41
C LEU A 394 -16.23 -4.56 -3.01
N ARG A 395 -17.56 -4.48 -2.96
CA ARG A 395 -18.32 -4.39 -1.71
C ARG A 395 -18.22 -5.66 -0.88
N TRP A 396 -18.29 -6.84 -1.48
CA TRP A 396 -18.37 -8.10 -0.74
C TRP A 396 -16.99 -8.66 -0.39
N GLU A 397 -16.02 -8.59 -1.30
CA GLU A 397 -14.68 -9.16 -1.07
C GLU A 397 -13.65 -8.12 -0.59
N GLY A 398 -13.89 -6.83 -0.84
CA GLY A 398 -12.90 -5.79 -0.60
C GLY A 398 -11.75 -5.79 -1.59
N ARG A 399 -11.94 -6.42 -2.76
CA ARG A 399 -11.00 -6.39 -3.87
C ARG A 399 -11.76 -6.45 -5.17
N VAL A 400 -11.12 -6.00 -6.24
CA VAL A 400 -11.61 -6.17 -7.61
C VAL A 400 -10.49 -6.73 -8.47
N HIS A 401 -10.84 -7.62 -9.40
CA HIS A 401 -9.92 -8.12 -10.41
C HIS A 401 -9.30 -6.97 -11.22
N ASN A 402 -7.98 -6.94 -11.40
CA ASN A 402 -7.27 -5.77 -11.95
C ASN A 402 -7.80 -5.30 -13.32
N TYR A 403 -8.05 -6.23 -14.25
CA TYR A 403 -8.63 -5.89 -15.55
C TYR A 403 -10.00 -5.19 -15.43
N LEU A 404 -10.82 -5.66 -14.48
CA LEU A 404 -12.17 -5.16 -14.26
C LEU A 404 -12.16 -3.81 -13.52
N ARG A 405 -11.14 -3.50 -12.71
CA ARG A 405 -10.96 -2.15 -12.12
C ARG A 405 -10.86 -1.07 -13.19
N MET A 406 -10.16 -1.36 -14.29
CA MET A 406 -10.07 -0.44 -15.43
C MET A 406 -11.44 -0.17 -16.03
N LEU A 407 -12.20 -1.23 -16.35
CA LEU A 407 -13.56 -1.08 -16.87
C LEU A 407 -14.45 -0.31 -15.90
N TRP A 408 -14.42 -0.67 -14.62
CA TRP A 408 -15.19 -0.04 -13.55
C TRP A 408 -15.00 1.48 -13.53
N GLY A 409 -13.75 1.96 -13.51
CA GLY A 409 -13.48 3.40 -13.48
C GLY A 409 -13.81 4.10 -14.80
N LYS A 410 -13.57 3.46 -15.96
CA LYS A 410 -13.97 4.01 -17.28
C LYS A 410 -15.49 4.21 -17.37
N LYS A 411 -16.27 3.30 -16.79
CA LYS A 411 -17.74 3.42 -16.75
C LYS A 411 -18.21 4.48 -15.76
N ILE A 412 -17.54 4.65 -14.61
CA ILE A 412 -17.82 5.79 -13.73
C ILE A 412 -17.56 7.12 -14.46
N LEU A 413 -16.45 7.26 -15.20
CA LEU A 413 -16.22 8.42 -16.07
C LEU A 413 -17.36 8.62 -17.09
N HIS A 414 -17.80 7.53 -17.72
CA HIS A 414 -18.85 7.57 -18.74
C HIS A 414 -20.20 8.08 -18.20
N TRP A 415 -20.57 7.67 -16.99
CA TRP A 415 -21.91 7.91 -16.43
C TRP A 415 -21.92 8.92 -15.28
N SER A 416 -20.86 9.71 -15.11
CA SER A 416 -20.81 10.81 -14.15
C SER A 416 -21.04 12.15 -14.83
N LYS A 417 -21.61 13.12 -14.10
CA LYS A 417 -21.91 14.47 -14.61
C LYS A 417 -20.69 15.21 -15.14
N SER A 418 -19.51 14.94 -14.58
CA SER A 418 -18.23 15.49 -15.03
C SER A 418 -17.08 14.55 -14.67
N PRO A 419 -15.89 14.73 -15.28
CA PRO A 419 -14.68 13.99 -14.92
C PRO A 419 -14.23 14.20 -13.47
N GLN A 420 -14.49 15.38 -12.89
CA GLN A 420 -14.19 15.70 -11.49
C GLN A 420 -15.10 14.89 -10.55
N VAL A 421 -16.40 14.86 -10.84
CA VAL A 421 -17.36 14.04 -10.08
C VAL A 421 -17.02 12.55 -10.21
N ALA A 422 -16.63 12.10 -11.42
CA ALA A 422 -16.17 10.73 -11.63
C ALA A 422 -14.95 10.39 -10.76
N LEU A 423 -13.98 11.31 -10.67
CA LEU A 423 -12.80 11.15 -9.83
C LEU A 423 -13.17 11.03 -8.35
N GLU A 424 -14.05 11.90 -7.86
CA GLU A 424 -14.52 11.88 -6.47
C GLU A 424 -15.22 10.55 -6.14
N ILE A 425 -16.13 10.09 -7.00
CA ILE A 425 -16.82 8.80 -6.86
C ILE A 425 -15.82 7.65 -6.86
N MET A 426 -14.86 7.63 -7.79
CA MET A 426 -13.85 6.57 -7.86
C MET A 426 -12.98 6.52 -6.61
N ILE A 427 -12.54 7.68 -6.09
CA ILE A 427 -11.76 7.76 -4.85
C ILE A 427 -12.57 7.28 -3.67
N GLU A 428 -13.82 7.74 -3.54
CA GLU A 428 -14.70 7.38 -2.44
C GLU A 428 -14.93 5.86 -2.39
N LEU A 429 -15.44 5.28 -3.48
CA LEU A 429 -15.76 3.85 -3.53
C LEU A 429 -14.52 2.97 -3.37
N ASN A 430 -13.41 3.31 -4.03
CA ASN A 430 -12.18 2.53 -3.91
C ASN A 430 -11.64 2.59 -2.47
N ASN A 431 -11.59 3.76 -1.84
CA ASN A 431 -11.01 3.90 -0.51
C ASN A 431 -11.93 3.41 0.62
N LYS A 432 -13.24 3.42 0.40
CA LYS A 432 -14.25 2.88 1.32
C LYS A 432 -14.24 1.35 1.37
N TYR A 433 -14.05 0.69 0.23
CA TYR A 433 -14.24 -0.77 0.13
C TYR A 433 -12.98 -1.59 -0.15
N ALA A 434 -12.03 -1.07 -0.94
CA ALA A 434 -10.86 -1.86 -1.34
C ALA A 434 -9.88 -1.98 -0.16
N VAL A 435 -9.53 -3.21 0.22
CA VAL A 435 -8.51 -3.47 1.23
C VAL A 435 -7.19 -2.88 0.79
N ASP A 436 -6.87 -2.89 -0.51
CA ASP A 436 -5.68 -2.25 -1.08
C ASP A 436 -5.87 -0.78 -1.52
N GLY A 437 -6.94 -0.11 -1.07
CA GLY A 437 -7.22 1.30 -1.32
C GLY A 437 -6.33 2.26 -0.51
N ARG A 438 -6.50 3.58 -0.70
CA ARG A 438 -5.68 4.65 -0.07
C ARG A 438 -4.17 4.46 -0.25
N ASN A 439 -3.77 3.86 -1.37
CA ASN A 439 -2.40 3.50 -1.68
C ASN A 439 -1.92 4.24 -2.93
N PRO A 440 -0.62 4.50 -3.13
CA PRO A 440 -0.13 5.14 -4.35
C PRO A 440 -0.59 4.41 -5.64
N ASN A 441 -0.71 3.08 -5.57
CA ASN A 441 -1.18 2.26 -6.67
C ASN A 441 -2.66 2.45 -6.97
N SER A 442 -3.50 2.59 -5.93
CA SER A 442 -4.94 2.78 -6.14
C SER A 442 -5.23 4.14 -6.75
N TYR A 443 -4.55 5.21 -6.30
CA TYR A 443 -4.63 6.52 -6.96
C TYR A 443 -4.09 6.45 -8.40
N SER A 444 -2.99 5.74 -8.63
CA SER A 444 -2.44 5.56 -9.98
C SER A 444 -3.44 4.86 -10.92
N GLY A 445 -4.09 3.79 -10.47
CA GLY A 445 -5.12 3.09 -11.23
C GLY A 445 -6.33 3.96 -11.53
N ILE A 446 -6.84 4.69 -10.52
CA ILE A 446 -7.96 5.64 -10.70
C ILE A 446 -7.60 6.72 -11.74
N PHE A 447 -6.44 7.36 -11.59
CA PHE A 447 -6.03 8.43 -12.50
C PHE A 447 -5.65 7.93 -13.89
N TRP A 448 -5.22 6.67 -14.02
CA TRP A 448 -5.04 6.04 -15.33
C TRP A 448 -6.37 5.93 -16.09
N THR A 449 -7.49 5.74 -15.38
CA THR A 449 -8.82 5.77 -16.03
C THR A 449 -9.15 7.15 -16.62
N LEU A 450 -8.47 8.20 -16.17
CA LEU A 450 -8.59 9.58 -16.65
C LEU A 450 -7.40 10.04 -17.50
N GLY A 451 -6.48 9.15 -17.88
CA GLY A 451 -5.40 9.44 -18.84
C GLY A 451 -3.98 9.53 -18.26
N ARG A 452 -3.79 9.43 -16.94
CA ARG A 452 -2.43 9.36 -16.36
C ARG A 452 -1.70 8.10 -16.82
N TYR A 453 -0.42 8.21 -17.17
CA TYR A 453 0.43 7.10 -17.66
C TYR A 453 0.00 6.44 -18.97
N ASP A 454 -1.01 6.99 -19.65
CA ASP A 454 -1.44 6.55 -20.97
C ASP A 454 -1.14 7.62 -22.01
N ARG A 455 -1.33 7.26 -23.27
CA ARG A 455 -1.30 8.18 -24.41
C ARG A 455 -2.72 8.58 -24.82
N ALA A 456 -2.83 9.61 -25.64
CA ALA A 456 -4.06 9.92 -26.35
C ALA A 456 -4.43 8.78 -27.34
N TRP A 457 -5.72 8.44 -27.38
CA TRP A 457 -6.30 7.42 -28.26
C TRP A 457 -7.17 8.05 -29.34
N GLY A 458 -7.15 7.43 -30.53
CA GLY A 458 -8.05 7.75 -31.64
C GLY A 458 -8.90 6.53 -32.03
N PRO A 459 -10.08 6.73 -32.64
CA PRO A 459 -10.74 8.01 -32.86
C PRO A 459 -11.24 8.64 -31.55
N GLU A 460 -11.39 9.98 -31.53
CA GLU A 460 -12.03 10.70 -30.44
C GLU A 460 -13.49 10.25 -30.28
N ARG A 461 -13.96 10.22 -29.03
CA ARG A 461 -15.31 9.76 -28.70
C ARG A 461 -16.00 10.76 -27.80
N GLU A 462 -17.31 10.85 -27.94
CA GLU A 462 -18.15 11.58 -27.00
C GLU A 462 -17.85 11.16 -25.55
N ILE A 463 -17.87 12.13 -24.63
CA ILE A 463 -17.53 12.04 -23.21
C ILE A 463 -16.04 11.78 -22.92
N PHE A 464 -15.44 10.81 -23.61
CA PHE A 464 -14.07 10.37 -23.37
C PHE A 464 -13.02 11.24 -24.07
N GLY A 465 -13.37 11.90 -25.16
CA GLY A 465 -12.42 12.49 -26.08
C GLY A 465 -11.34 11.49 -26.49
N LYS A 466 -10.09 11.80 -26.15
CA LYS A 466 -8.89 10.99 -26.41
C LYS A 466 -8.55 10.00 -25.29
N ILE A 467 -9.35 9.92 -24.22
CA ILE A 467 -9.14 8.92 -23.16
C ILE A 467 -9.39 7.52 -23.72
N ARG A 468 -8.55 6.55 -23.34
CA ARG A 468 -8.75 5.14 -23.72
C ARG A 468 -10.17 4.68 -23.36
N TYR A 469 -10.89 4.23 -24.37
CA TYR A 469 -12.26 3.75 -24.25
C TYR A 469 -12.33 2.26 -23.89
N MET A 470 -13.25 1.90 -23.00
CA MET A 470 -13.56 0.52 -22.64
C MET A 470 -15.06 0.36 -22.46
N THR A 471 -15.62 -0.75 -22.93
CA THR A 471 -17.04 -1.09 -22.75
C THR A 471 -17.21 -2.50 -22.22
N SER A 472 -18.37 -2.77 -21.64
CA SER A 472 -18.70 -4.06 -21.06
C SER A 472 -18.91 -5.11 -22.16
N GLU A 473 -19.52 -4.72 -23.29
CA GLU A 473 -19.72 -5.57 -24.47
C GLU A 473 -18.39 -6.01 -25.09
N ASN A 474 -17.38 -5.13 -25.11
CA ASN A 474 -16.05 -5.49 -25.59
C ASN A 474 -15.27 -6.30 -24.55
N THR A 475 -15.51 -6.09 -23.26
CA THR A 475 -14.85 -6.85 -22.19
C THR A 475 -15.28 -8.32 -22.22
N VAL A 476 -16.58 -8.61 -22.32
CA VAL A 476 -17.06 -10.01 -22.36
C VAL A 476 -16.61 -10.80 -23.58
N LYS A 477 -16.20 -10.13 -24.66
CA LYS A 477 -15.60 -10.77 -25.83
C LYS A 477 -14.12 -11.11 -25.64
N LYS A 478 -13.44 -10.46 -24.69
CA LYS A 478 -12.00 -10.58 -24.44
C LYS A 478 -11.65 -11.49 -23.28
N VAL A 479 -12.52 -11.55 -22.26
CA VAL A 479 -12.24 -12.28 -21.03
C VAL A 479 -13.41 -13.16 -20.62
N SER A 480 -13.11 -14.34 -20.05
CA SER A 480 -14.15 -15.21 -19.50
C SER A 480 -14.69 -14.63 -18.20
N MET A 481 -16.02 -14.48 -18.11
CA MET A 481 -16.71 -13.95 -16.93
C MET A 481 -17.90 -14.80 -16.51
N ARG A 482 -18.00 -16.04 -16.97
CA ARG A 482 -19.18 -16.88 -16.68
C ARG A 482 -19.27 -17.17 -15.19
N ASN A 483 -18.16 -17.60 -14.58
CA ASN A 483 -18.12 -17.90 -13.16
C ASN A 483 -18.15 -16.62 -12.33
N TYR A 484 -17.49 -15.58 -12.82
CA TYR A 484 -17.50 -14.24 -12.23
C TYR A 484 -18.91 -13.68 -12.07
N LEU A 485 -19.69 -13.64 -13.16
CA LEU A 485 -21.06 -13.13 -13.15
C LEU A 485 -21.97 -14.03 -12.30
N LYS A 486 -21.81 -15.35 -12.34
CA LYS A 486 -22.56 -16.26 -11.45
C LYS A 486 -22.34 -15.93 -9.98
N ARG A 487 -21.15 -15.46 -9.61
CA ARG A 487 -20.77 -15.16 -8.23
C ARG A 487 -21.18 -13.77 -7.77
N PHE A 488 -21.19 -12.78 -8.67
CA PHE A 488 -21.33 -11.37 -8.29
C PHE A 488 -22.51 -10.62 -8.92
N SER A 489 -23.22 -11.22 -9.88
CA SER A 489 -24.52 -10.71 -10.32
C SER A 489 -25.54 -10.98 -9.22
N ALA A 490 -25.99 -9.90 -8.56
CA ALA A 490 -27.09 -9.93 -7.60
C ALA A 490 -28.44 -9.94 -8.33
#